data_AF-A0A064CKG7-F1
#
_entry.id   AF-A0A064CKG7-F1
#
_cell.length_a   1.000
_cell.length_b   1.000
_cell.length_c   1.000
_cell.angle_alpha   90.00
_cell.angle_beta   90.00
_cell.angle_gamma   90.00
#
_symmetry.space_group_name_H-M   'P 1'
#
loop_
_entity.id
_entity.type
_entity.pdbx_description
1 polymer ?
#
loop_
_entity_poly.entity_id
_entity_poly.type
_entity_poly.pdbx_seq_one_letter_code
_entity_poly.pdbx_strand_id
1 'polypeptide(L)'
;MVRFNAKFGLRITVVVGTMWTAYLFTLLALFALPDAIKQGTYFVVVWLSSSFLQLVLLPIIIVGQNIQAKATDTRAAETYKDAEAVLKEAAMIQDHLCKQDELISRILDQIGPLAPKAG
;
A
#
# COMPACT_ATOMS: atom_id res chain seq x y z
N MET A 1 12.47 14.89 -24.79
CA MET A 1 13.55 14.06 -24.18
C MET A 1 13.19 13.58 -22.77
N VAL A 2 12.62 14.40 -21.89
CA VAL A 2 12.25 14.02 -20.51
C VAL A 2 11.33 12.79 -20.40
N ARG A 3 10.26 12.70 -21.21
CA ARG A 3 9.35 11.53 -21.23
C ARG A 3 10.01 10.22 -21.66
N PHE A 4 11.00 10.30 -22.55
CA PHE A 4 11.75 9.12 -23.00
C PHE A 4 12.70 8.62 -21.91
N ASN A 5 13.46 9.54 -21.28
CA ASN A 5 14.37 9.22 -20.18
C ASN A 5 13.60 8.66 -18.97
N ALA A 6 12.43 9.21 -18.66
CA ALA A 6 11.57 8.70 -17.59
C ALA A 6 11.10 7.26 -17.87
N LYS A 7 10.65 6.97 -19.10
CA LYS A 7 10.19 5.62 -19.48
C LYS A 7 11.34 4.61 -19.48
N PHE A 8 12.53 5.02 -19.90
CA PHE A 8 13.73 4.18 -19.88
C PHE A 8 14.21 3.92 -18.45
N GLY A 9 14.31 4.97 -17.62
CA GLY A 9 14.66 4.85 -16.20
C GLY A 9 13.70 3.94 -15.46
N LEU A 10 12.39 4.10 -15.67
CA LEU A 10 11.38 3.24 -15.06
C LEU A 10 11.55 1.76 -15.47
N ARG A 11 11.90 1.47 -16.72
CA ARG A 11 12.17 0.08 -17.13
C ARG A 11 13.38 -0.51 -16.39
N ILE A 12 14.46 0.25 -16.27
CA ILE A 12 15.65 -0.22 -15.56
C ILE A 12 15.32 -0.47 -14.09
N THR A 13 14.65 0.47 -13.42
CA THR A 13 14.33 0.32 -11.99
C THR A 13 13.36 -0.83 -11.73
N VAL A 14 12.42 -1.09 -12.64
CA VAL A 14 11.51 -2.24 -12.54
C VAL A 14 12.27 -3.55 -12.72
N VAL A 15 13.21 -3.63 -13.68
CA VAL A 15 14.01 -4.84 -13.91
C VAL A 15 14.97 -5.10 -12.73
N VAL A 16 15.70 -4.07 -12.29
CA VAL A 16 16.63 -4.15 -11.16
C VAL A 16 15.87 -4.43 -9.85
N GLY A 17 14.65 -3.93 -9.72
CA GLY A 17 13.75 -4.16 -8.59
C GLY A 17 13.05 -5.51 -8.58
N THR A 18 13.62 -6.55 -9.21
CA THR A 18 13.16 -7.94 -9.14
C THR A 18 14.09 -8.78 -8.28
N MET A 19 13.56 -9.82 -7.61
CA MET A 19 14.38 -10.77 -6.83
C MET A 19 15.45 -11.47 -7.70
N TRP A 20 15.18 -11.67 -8.98
CA TRP A 20 16.12 -12.23 -9.95
C TRP A 20 17.43 -11.44 -10.02
N THR A 21 17.36 -10.11 -9.97
CA THR A 21 18.55 -9.27 -9.99
C THR A 21 19.41 -9.46 -8.74
N ALA A 22 18.78 -9.62 -7.56
CA ALA A 22 19.51 -9.93 -6.34
C ALA A 22 20.28 -11.25 -6.48
N TYR A 23 19.65 -12.30 -7.02
CA TYR A 23 20.32 -13.58 -7.26
C TYR A 23 21.47 -13.47 -8.25
N LEU A 24 21.29 -12.73 -9.36
CA LEU A 24 22.35 -12.49 -10.33
C LEU A 24 23.55 -11.77 -9.71
N PHE A 25 23.29 -10.77 -8.89
CA PHE A 25 24.33 -10.00 -8.19
C PHE A 25 25.04 -10.81 -7.11
N THR A 26 24.31 -11.67 -6.39
CA THR A 26 24.90 -12.65 -5.47
C THR A 26 25.86 -13.59 -6.22
N LEU A 27 25.47 -14.10 -7.39
CA LEU A 27 26.33 -14.96 -8.21
C LEU A 27 27.57 -14.22 -8.73
N LEU A 28 27.40 -12.98 -9.20
CA LEU A 28 28.52 -12.14 -9.62
C LEU A 28 29.49 -11.85 -8.47
N ALA A 29 28.98 -11.52 -7.29
CA ALA A 29 29.82 -11.30 -6.12
C ALA A 29 30.59 -12.58 -5.73
N LEU A 30 29.93 -13.74 -5.74
CA LEU A 30 30.55 -15.04 -5.47
C LEU A 30 31.69 -15.36 -6.43
N PHE A 31 31.64 -14.87 -7.66
CA PHE A 31 32.74 -15.05 -8.62
C PHE A 31 34.05 -14.37 -8.16
N ALA A 32 33.95 -13.28 -7.38
CA ALA A 32 35.11 -12.57 -6.82
C ALA A 32 35.58 -13.12 -5.46
N LEU A 33 34.80 -14.01 -4.82
CA LEU A 33 35.14 -14.61 -3.53
C LEU A 33 36.46 -15.42 -3.54
N PRO A 34 36.78 -16.26 -4.55
CA PRO A 34 38.03 -17.01 -4.59
C PRO A 34 39.27 -16.12 -4.51
N ASP A 35 39.23 -14.94 -5.14
CA ASP A 35 40.35 -14.02 -5.14
C ASP A 35 40.51 -13.29 -3.80
N ALA A 36 39.41 -13.01 -3.09
CA ALA A 36 39.44 -12.51 -1.73
C ALA A 36 40.02 -13.55 -0.75
N ILE A 37 39.66 -14.84 -0.92
CA ILE A 37 40.20 -15.93 -0.09
C ILE A 37 41.71 -16.07 -0.27
N LYS A 38 42.21 -15.99 -1.51
CA LYS A 38 43.66 -16.07 -1.79
C LYS A 38 44.46 -14.93 -1.13
N GLN A 39 43.85 -13.77 -0.94
CA GLN A 39 44.49 -12.60 -0.30
C GLN A 39 44.46 -12.67 1.24
N GLY A 40 43.63 -13.52 1.83
CA GLY A 40 43.56 -13.77 3.27
C GLY A 40 42.29 -13.24 3.95
N THR A 41 42.13 -13.58 5.23
CA THR A 41 40.88 -13.38 6.00
C THR A 41 40.40 -11.92 6.02
N TYR A 42 41.31 -10.95 6.10
CA TYR A 42 40.96 -9.52 6.08
C TYR A 42 40.20 -9.15 4.78
N PHE A 43 40.70 -9.61 3.63
CA PHE A 43 40.08 -9.31 2.34
C PHE A 43 38.72 -9.99 2.16
N VAL A 44 38.52 -11.17 2.76
CA VAL A 44 37.21 -11.83 2.79
C VAL A 44 36.18 -10.98 3.55
N VAL A 45 36.56 -10.43 4.72
CA VAL A 45 35.68 -9.56 5.51
C VAL A 45 35.35 -8.27 4.77
N VAL A 46 36.34 -7.64 4.13
CA VAL A 46 36.14 -6.44 3.30
C VAL A 46 35.25 -6.74 2.10
N TRP A 47 35.49 -7.83 1.38
CA TRP A 47 34.65 -8.26 0.26
C TRP A 47 33.21 -8.50 0.70
N LEU A 48 32.99 -9.16 1.83
CA LEU A 48 31.65 -9.45 2.34
C LEU A 48 30.93 -8.16 2.74
N SER A 49 31.57 -7.32 3.54
CA SER A 49 30.97 -6.08 4.08
C SER A 49 30.74 -5.00 3.04
N SER A 50 31.57 -4.95 1.99
CA SER A 50 31.53 -3.90 0.98
C SER A 50 31.00 -4.43 -0.35
N SER A 51 31.79 -5.18 -1.10
CA SER A 51 31.44 -5.61 -2.46
C SER A 51 30.18 -6.46 -2.52
N PHE A 52 30.02 -7.42 -1.61
CA PHE A 52 28.85 -8.30 -1.58
C PHE A 52 27.60 -7.56 -1.08
N LEU A 53 27.66 -7.00 0.14
CA LEU A 53 26.50 -6.33 0.72
C LEU A 53 26.06 -5.15 -0.13
N GLN A 54 26.95 -4.25 -0.58
CA GLN A 54 26.51 -3.08 -1.37
C GLN A 54 25.85 -3.48 -2.69
N LEU A 55 26.41 -4.48 -3.39
CA LEU A 55 25.87 -4.94 -4.67
C LEU A 55 24.48 -5.57 -4.49
N VAL A 56 24.32 -6.45 -3.50
CA VAL A 56 23.08 -7.23 -3.30
C VAL A 56 21.99 -6.41 -2.59
N LEU A 57 22.36 -5.48 -1.72
CA LEU A 57 21.42 -4.70 -0.90
C LEU A 57 20.56 -3.74 -1.74
N LEU A 58 21.10 -3.19 -2.84
CA LEU A 58 20.37 -2.26 -3.71
C LEU A 58 19.09 -2.90 -4.31
N PRO A 59 19.16 -4.03 -5.06
CA PRO A 59 17.95 -4.72 -5.54
C PRO A 59 17.00 -5.14 -4.42
N ILE A 60 17.51 -5.65 -3.30
CA ILE A 60 16.69 -6.12 -2.18
C ILE A 60 15.87 -4.98 -1.58
N ILE A 61 16.48 -3.80 -1.38
CA ILE A 61 15.76 -2.61 -0.89
C ILE A 61 14.66 -2.22 -1.86
N ILE A 62 14.94 -2.15 -3.16
CA ILE A 62 13.96 -1.76 -4.18
C ILE A 62 12.79 -2.75 -4.21
N VAL A 63 13.06 -4.06 -4.15
CA VAL A 63 12.01 -5.09 -4.07
C VAL A 63 11.18 -4.91 -2.80
N GLY A 64 11.82 -4.71 -1.65
CA GLY A 64 11.14 -4.50 -0.37
C GLY A 64 10.26 -3.25 -0.37
N GLN A 65 10.71 -2.17 -1.01
CA GLN A 65 9.93 -0.95 -1.19
C GLN A 65 8.74 -1.18 -2.14
N ASN A 66 8.92 -1.89 -3.25
CA ASN A 66 7.85 -2.22 -4.19
C ASN A 66 6.75 -3.09 -3.54
N ILE A 67 7.14 -4.06 -2.71
CA ILE A 67 6.19 -4.91 -1.97
C ILE A 67 5.39 -4.06 -0.98
N GLN A 68 6.05 -3.19 -0.22
CA GLN A 68 5.38 -2.29 0.72
C GLN A 68 4.46 -1.30 0.01
N ALA A 69 4.89 -0.73 -1.12
CA ALA A 69 4.07 0.17 -1.92
C ALA A 69 2.79 -0.52 -2.41
N LYS A 70 2.90 -1.76 -2.92
CA LYS A 70 1.74 -2.54 -3.36
C LYS A 70 0.79 -2.89 -2.20
N ALA A 71 1.32 -3.22 -1.03
CA ALA A 71 0.52 -3.49 0.16
C ALA A 71 -0.23 -2.23 0.62
N THR A 72 0.44 -1.06 0.60
CA THR A 72 -0.18 0.23 0.91
C THR A 72 -1.27 0.58 -0.10
N ASP A 73 -1.04 0.37 -1.39
CA ASP A 73 -2.03 0.62 -2.45
C ASP A 73 -3.26 -0.28 -2.29
N THR A 74 -3.05 -1.56 -1.95
CA THR A 74 -4.15 -2.50 -1.66
C THR A 74 -4.97 -2.03 -0.46
N ARG A 75 -4.30 -1.65 0.64
CA ARG A 75 -4.98 -1.12 1.83
C ARG A 75 -5.72 0.18 1.56
N ALA A 76 -5.16 1.05 0.72
CA ALA A 76 -5.82 2.29 0.32
C ALA A 76 -7.09 2.01 -0.49
N ALA A 77 -7.05 1.03 -1.40
CA ALA A 77 -8.21 0.60 -2.17
C ALA A 77 -9.30 -0.02 -1.28
N GLU A 78 -8.92 -0.86 -0.31
CA GLU A 78 -9.86 -1.42 0.68
C GLU A 78 -10.49 -0.32 1.54
N THR A 79 -9.68 0.59 2.09
CA THR A 79 -10.17 1.73 2.89
C THR A 79 -11.13 2.62 2.10
N TYR A 80 -10.84 2.87 0.82
CA TYR A 80 -11.71 3.65 -0.05
C TYR A 80 -13.08 2.97 -0.23
N LYS A 81 -13.08 1.65 -0.46
CA LYS A 81 -14.30 0.86 -0.61
C LYS A 81 -15.12 0.84 0.68
N ASP A 82 -14.47 0.71 1.84
CA ASP A 82 -15.14 0.74 3.13
C ASP A 82 -15.78 2.11 3.39
N ALA A 83 -15.06 3.20 3.08
CA ALA A 83 -15.61 4.56 3.19
C ALA A 83 -16.82 4.77 2.29
N GLU A 84 -16.81 4.23 1.06
CA GLU A 84 -17.96 4.27 0.16
C GLU A 84 -19.17 3.50 0.74
N ALA A 85 -18.93 2.32 1.33
CA ALA A 85 -19.97 1.53 1.97
C ALA A 85 -20.61 2.27 3.16
N VAL A 86 -19.79 2.89 4.02
CA VAL A 86 -20.27 3.71 5.15
C VAL A 86 -21.08 4.91 4.67
N LEU A 87 -20.64 5.61 3.61
CA LEU A 87 -21.39 6.73 3.06
C LEU A 87 -22.76 6.28 2.52
N LYS A 88 -22.80 5.14 1.84
CA LYS A 88 -24.04 4.55 1.34
C LYS A 88 -24.97 4.17 2.50
N GLU A 89 -24.45 3.56 3.55
CA GLU A 89 -25.21 3.21 4.75
C GLU A 89 -25.76 4.46 5.45
N ALA A 90 -24.95 5.52 5.59
CA ALA A 90 -25.39 6.80 6.13
C ALA A 90 -26.53 7.42 5.30
N ALA A 91 -26.45 7.35 3.97
CA ALA A 91 -27.53 7.82 3.09
C ALA A 91 -28.81 6.99 3.26
N MET A 92 -28.72 5.66 3.44
CA MET A 92 -29.88 4.82 3.74
C MET A 92 -30.51 5.15 5.09
N ILE A 93 -29.69 5.41 6.11
CA ILE A 93 -30.18 5.82 7.43
C ILE A 93 -30.93 7.16 7.32
N GLN A 94 -30.40 8.12 6.56
CA GLN A 94 -31.07 9.39 6.33
C GLN A 94 -32.43 9.23 5.64
N ASP A 95 -32.52 8.39 4.61
CA ASP A 95 -33.79 8.06 3.95
C ASP A 95 -34.77 7.38 4.91
N HIS A 96 -34.28 6.46 5.75
CA HIS A 96 -35.12 5.79 6.74
C HIS A 96 -35.63 6.75 7.82
N LEU A 97 -34.83 7.71 8.28
CA LEU A 97 -35.25 8.76 9.22
C LEU A 97 -36.32 9.65 8.61
N CYS A 98 -36.16 10.06 7.35
CA CYS A 98 -37.17 10.88 6.66
C CYS A 98 -38.53 10.16 6.56
N LYS A 99 -38.52 8.86 6.26
CA LYS A 99 -39.74 8.03 6.27
C LYS A 99 -40.35 7.90 7.65
N GLN A 100 -39.53 7.79 8.71
CA GLN A 100 -40.02 7.76 10.09
C GLN A 100 -40.68 9.08 10.47
N ASP A 101 -40.08 10.22 10.10
CA ASP A 101 -40.66 11.55 10.33
C ASP A 101 -42.03 11.71 9.66
N GLU A 102 -42.19 11.23 8.42
CA GLU A 102 -43.48 11.22 7.74
C GLU A 102 -44.54 10.39 8.48
N LEU A 103 -44.17 9.20 8.97
CA LEU A 103 -45.08 8.33 9.71
C LEU A 103 -45.49 8.94 11.05
N ILE A 104 -44.54 9.55 11.77
CA ILE A 104 -44.81 10.25 13.02
C ILE A 104 -45.77 11.43 12.77
N SER A 105 -45.58 12.20 11.69
CA SER A 105 -46.49 13.29 11.32
C SER A 105 -47.91 12.76 11.06
N ARG A 106 -48.05 11.66 10.32
CA ARG A 106 -49.37 11.04 10.06
C ARG A 106 -50.04 10.53 11.34
N ILE A 107 -49.27 9.95 12.25
CA ILE A 107 -49.77 9.51 13.56
C ILE A 107 -50.26 10.74 14.34
N LEU A 108 -49.47 11.82 14.41
CA LEU A 108 -49.84 13.07 15.08
C LEU A 108 -51.15 13.66 14.54
N ASP A 109 -51.33 13.67 13.21
CA ASP A 109 -52.57 14.14 12.58
C ASP A 109 -53.79 13.31 12.99
N GLN A 110 -53.62 11.99 13.21
CA GLN A 110 -54.69 11.11 13.67
C GLN A 110 -55.07 11.31 15.13
N ILE A 111 -54.15 11.74 15.99
CA ILE A 111 -54.44 11.90 17.44
C ILE A 111 -55.20 13.20 17.74
N GLY A 112 -55.25 14.16 16.80
CA GLY A 112 -55.90 15.46 16.96
C GLY A 112 -55.26 16.33 18.05
N PRO A 113 -55.52 17.66 18.10
CA PRO A 113 -55.03 18.49 19.18
C PRO A 113 -55.55 17.95 20.52
N LEU A 114 -54.66 17.71 21.47
CA LEU A 114 -55.05 17.41 22.86
C LEU A 114 -55.87 18.60 23.36
N ALA A 115 -57.20 18.44 23.34
CA ALA A 115 -58.10 19.43 23.88
C ALA A 115 -57.68 19.71 25.33
N PRO A 116 -57.48 20.98 25.72
CA PRO A 116 -57.10 21.29 27.09
C PRO A 116 -58.19 20.73 28.01
N LYS A 117 -57.78 19.91 28.99
CA LYS A 117 -58.68 19.46 30.06
C LYS A 117 -59.20 20.71 30.77
N ALA A 118 -60.45 21.07 30.48
CA ALA A 118 -61.20 22.00 31.30
C ALA A 118 -61.50 21.29 32.64
N GLY A 119 -60.82 21.71 33.69
CA GLY A 119 -60.98 21.23 35.05
C GLY A 119 -60.30 22.18 36.01
#